data_AF-A0A7S4D4K8-F1
#
_entry.id   AF-A0A7S4D4K8-F1
#
_cell.length_a   1.000
_cell.length_b   1.000
_cell.length_c   1.000
_cell.angle_alpha   90.00
_cell.angle_beta   90.00
_cell.angle_gamma   90.00
#
_symmetry.space_group_name_H-M   'P 1'
#
loop_
_entity.id
_entity.type
_entity.pdbx_description
1 polymer ?
#
loop_
_entity_poly.entity_id
_entity_poly.type
_entity_poly.pdbx_seq_one_letter_code
_entity_poly.pdbx_strand_id
1 'polypeptide(L)'
;DDTESDQRLEHKKTPNEPVSLDELCSLGVVYWHLESPDSHETDPKLHTIRDERGYNYQDIITVSPTTLPNYEEKIKTFFEEHIHDDEEIRYCLDGTGYFDIRDLSDRWIRIAVEKGDMIVLPEGIYHRFTLDTRDYIKAMRLFQGEPVWTPFNRPQEEHPSRAKYVDQFGAGGGPKRAKTECTIEAWYMDPNPAEGSDQRDEHRQVPNRPCPPAELDALGVLRWHLDADSHATDPELRRIREERGYSYEDIIAVSPATLPNYEEKIKSFYEEHIHEDEEVRYCLEGSGYFDVRDLSDRWIRLAVRKGDMIVLPEGIYHRFTLDSSNYIKAMRLFVGEPVWTPHNRPQEDNASRQKYVQQFGGEESKCEVL
;
A
#
# COMPACT_ATOMS: atom_id res chain seq x y z
N ASP A 1 -23.14 -10.92 0.37
CA ASP A 1 -24.54 -10.48 0.40
C ASP A 1 -24.94 -10.38 1.88
N ASP A 2 -26.18 -9.98 2.16
CA ASP A 2 -26.70 -9.89 3.53
C ASP A 2 -27.57 -11.12 3.88
N THR A 3 -27.29 -12.28 3.27
CA THR A 3 -28.06 -13.49 3.53
C THR A 3 -27.64 -14.16 4.84
N GLU A 4 -28.61 -14.70 5.58
CA GLU A 4 -28.34 -15.50 6.79
C GLU A 4 -28.09 -16.99 6.47
N SER A 5 -27.60 -17.30 5.26
CA SER A 5 -27.21 -18.67 4.89
C SER A 5 -25.96 -19.12 5.64
N ASP A 6 -25.49 -20.35 5.38
CA ASP A 6 -24.29 -20.92 6.00
C ASP A 6 -23.12 -19.92 5.97
N GLN A 7 -22.71 -19.43 7.15
CA GLN A 7 -21.69 -18.40 7.34
C GLN A 7 -20.35 -18.73 6.67
N ARG A 8 -20.10 -20.02 6.40
CA ARG A 8 -18.88 -20.56 5.79
C ARG A 8 -18.82 -20.38 4.27
N LEU A 9 -19.90 -19.90 3.63
CA LEU A 9 -19.93 -19.60 2.20
C LEU A 9 -19.21 -18.28 1.90
N GLU A 10 -18.94 -17.95 0.62
CA GLU A 10 -18.19 -16.73 0.30
C GLU A 10 -18.94 -15.43 0.61
N HIS A 11 -20.28 -15.43 0.56
CA HIS A 11 -21.12 -14.25 0.77
C HIS A 11 -20.65 -13.01 -0.01
N LYS A 12 -20.21 -13.16 -1.27
CA LYS A 12 -19.93 -12.02 -2.15
C LYS A 12 -21.21 -11.24 -2.47
N LYS A 13 -21.11 -9.93 -2.69
CA LYS A 13 -22.25 -9.15 -3.20
C LYS A 13 -22.46 -9.44 -4.69
N THR A 14 -23.68 -9.18 -5.17
CA THR A 14 -24.00 -9.21 -6.61
C THR A 14 -24.64 -7.87 -6.99
N PRO A 15 -23.95 -6.99 -7.75
CA PRO A 15 -22.58 -7.15 -8.27
C PRO A 15 -21.52 -7.20 -7.16
N ASN A 16 -20.35 -7.77 -7.48
CA ASN A 16 -19.24 -7.85 -6.53
C ASN A 16 -18.70 -6.45 -6.19
N GLU A 17 -18.40 -6.22 -4.92
CA GLU A 17 -17.78 -5.00 -4.39
C GLU A 17 -16.46 -5.44 -3.72
N PRO A 18 -15.36 -5.55 -4.48
CA PRO A 18 -14.07 -5.96 -3.92
C PRO A 18 -13.51 -4.87 -3.02
N VAL A 19 -12.77 -5.28 -1.99
CA VAL A 19 -12.07 -4.37 -1.08
C VAL A 19 -10.57 -4.51 -1.31
N SER A 20 -9.86 -3.38 -1.45
CA SER A 20 -8.41 -3.37 -1.67
C SER A 20 -7.64 -3.56 -0.35
N LEU A 21 -6.37 -3.94 -0.44
CA LEU A 21 -5.48 -3.97 0.72
C LEU A 21 -5.36 -2.57 1.36
N ASP A 22 -5.37 -1.49 0.57
CA ASP A 22 -5.33 -0.12 1.08
C ASP A 22 -6.58 0.25 1.87
N GLU A 23 -7.76 -0.21 1.45
CA GLU A 23 -8.99 0.00 2.20
C GLU A 23 -8.94 -0.75 3.54
N LEU A 24 -8.48 -2.01 3.56
CA LEU A 24 -8.22 -2.73 4.82
C LEU A 24 -7.17 -2.02 5.69
N CYS A 25 -6.13 -1.50 5.04
CA CYS A 25 -5.06 -0.73 5.65
C CYS A 25 -5.64 0.53 6.33
N SER A 26 -6.58 1.23 5.70
CA SER A 26 -7.24 2.41 6.27
C SER A 26 -8.03 2.08 7.55
N LEU A 27 -8.51 0.84 7.70
CA LEU A 27 -9.19 0.33 8.89
C LEU A 27 -8.22 -0.20 9.96
N GLY A 28 -6.92 -0.07 9.73
CA GLY A 28 -5.86 -0.50 10.63
C GLY A 28 -5.42 -1.95 10.48
N VAL A 29 -6.03 -2.72 9.57
CA VAL A 29 -5.59 -4.08 9.25
C VAL A 29 -4.21 -4.03 8.60
N VAL A 30 -3.36 -5.00 8.94
CA VAL A 30 -2.06 -5.19 8.30
C VAL A 30 -1.97 -6.60 7.75
N TYR A 31 -1.36 -6.74 6.58
CA TYR A 31 -1.28 -7.99 5.84
C TYR A 31 0.11 -8.22 5.28
N TRP A 32 0.57 -9.47 5.32
CA TRP A 32 1.72 -9.95 4.58
C TRP A 32 1.42 -11.31 3.97
N HIS A 33 1.98 -11.59 2.79
CA HIS A 33 2.13 -12.95 2.29
C HIS A 33 3.56 -13.43 2.54
N LEU A 34 3.69 -14.64 3.08
CA LEU A 34 4.96 -15.31 3.38
C LEU A 34 5.04 -16.60 2.55
N GLU A 35 6.10 -16.69 1.74
CA GLU A 35 6.29 -17.75 0.72
C GLU A 35 6.60 -19.13 1.31
N SER A 36 6.98 -19.20 2.60
CA SER A 36 7.55 -20.41 3.20
C SER A 36 6.89 -20.81 4.53
N PRO A 37 5.55 -20.99 4.58
CA PRO A 37 4.82 -21.37 5.79
C PRO A 37 5.21 -22.74 6.36
N ASP A 38 5.70 -23.66 5.52
CA ASP A 38 6.16 -24.97 5.97
C ASP A 38 7.51 -24.91 6.70
N SER A 39 8.30 -23.85 6.49
CA SER A 39 9.57 -23.59 7.16
C SER A 39 9.55 -22.28 7.95
N HIS A 40 8.38 -21.92 8.50
CA HIS A 40 8.17 -20.69 9.27
C HIS A 40 9.14 -20.51 10.44
N GLU A 41 9.61 -21.59 11.06
CA GLU A 41 10.57 -21.52 12.17
C GLU A 41 11.89 -20.83 11.78
N THR A 42 12.29 -20.96 10.51
CA THR A 42 13.53 -20.41 9.95
C THR A 42 13.29 -19.31 8.91
N ASP A 43 12.06 -18.83 8.77
CA ASP A 43 11.71 -17.80 7.79
C ASP A 43 12.25 -16.42 8.24
N PRO A 44 13.25 -15.85 7.55
CA PRO A 44 13.84 -14.57 7.94
C PRO A 44 12.83 -13.42 7.89
N LYS A 45 11.84 -13.46 6.98
CA LYS A 45 10.83 -12.40 6.86
C LYS A 45 9.88 -12.42 8.05
N LEU A 46 9.48 -13.62 8.50
CA LEU A 46 8.70 -13.75 9.73
C LEU A 46 9.49 -13.25 10.95
N HIS A 47 10.78 -13.55 11.03
CA HIS A 47 11.64 -13.05 12.12
C HIS A 47 11.72 -11.52 12.12
N THR A 48 11.96 -10.89 10.96
CA THR A 48 11.94 -9.43 10.82
C THR A 48 10.61 -8.83 11.28
N ILE A 49 9.47 -9.36 10.80
CA ILE A 49 8.15 -8.87 11.19
C ILE A 49 7.96 -8.96 12.72
N ARG A 50 8.38 -10.07 13.31
CA ARG A 50 8.26 -10.28 14.75
C ARG A 50 9.14 -9.34 15.55
N ASP A 51 10.37 -9.12 15.12
CA ASP A 51 11.32 -8.23 15.79
C ASP A 51 10.86 -6.77 15.72
N GLU A 52 10.49 -6.29 14.53
CA GLU A 52 10.00 -4.92 14.31
C GLU A 52 8.73 -4.62 15.11
N ARG A 53 7.84 -5.61 15.23
CA ARG A 53 6.55 -5.46 15.91
C ARG A 53 6.55 -5.99 17.34
N GLY A 54 7.67 -6.45 17.86
CA GLY A 54 7.79 -6.96 19.23
C GLY A 54 6.96 -8.21 19.53
N TYR A 55 6.67 -9.04 18.53
CA TYR A 55 5.92 -10.30 18.67
C TYR A 55 6.76 -11.41 19.30
N ASN A 56 6.90 -11.33 20.62
CA ASN A 56 7.75 -12.21 21.42
C ASN A 56 7.06 -13.49 21.90
N TYR A 57 5.73 -13.61 21.75
CA TYR A 57 4.98 -14.84 21.99
C TYR A 57 4.49 -15.45 20.68
N GLN A 58 4.52 -16.79 20.61
CA GLN A 58 3.85 -17.53 19.54
C GLN A 58 3.34 -18.88 20.04
N ASP A 59 2.25 -19.36 19.45
CA ASP A 59 1.87 -20.77 19.47
C ASP A 59 1.15 -21.17 18.17
N ILE A 60 0.79 -22.45 18.04
CA ILE A 60 0.07 -22.96 16.87
C ILE A 60 -1.28 -23.51 17.31
N ILE A 61 -2.34 -23.09 16.62
CA ILE A 61 -3.69 -23.63 16.76
C ILE A 61 -4.11 -24.32 15.46
N THR A 62 -4.75 -25.48 15.60
CA THR A 62 -5.41 -26.17 14.48
C THR A 62 -6.90 -26.24 14.77
N VAL A 63 -7.68 -25.49 13.99
CA VAL A 63 -9.13 -25.40 14.12
C VAL A 63 -9.75 -26.34 13.09
N SER A 64 -10.33 -27.43 13.58
CA SER A 64 -11.17 -28.35 12.80
C SER A 64 -12.07 -29.13 13.76
N PRO A 65 -13.15 -29.77 13.26
CA PRO A 65 -14.04 -30.57 14.10
C PRO A 65 -13.35 -31.68 14.91
N THR A 66 -12.19 -32.15 14.46
CA THR A 66 -11.47 -33.28 15.06
C THR A 66 -10.27 -32.88 15.91
N THR A 67 -9.70 -31.68 15.69
CA THR A 67 -8.45 -31.26 16.34
C THR A 67 -8.65 -30.25 17.46
N LEU A 68 -9.75 -29.48 17.45
CA LEU A 68 -9.97 -28.41 18.41
C LEU A 68 -10.80 -28.89 19.61
N PRO A 69 -10.28 -28.87 20.85
CA PRO A 69 -11.07 -29.17 22.04
C PRO A 69 -12.22 -28.18 22.20
N ASN A 70 -13.41 -28.68 22.54
CA ASN A 70 -14.65 -27.88 22.62
C ASN A 70 -14.95 -27.11 21.32
N TYR A 71 -14.71 -27.76 20.17
CA TYR A 71 -14.87 -27.18 18.83
C TYR A 71 -16.16 -26.35 18.68
N GLU A 72 -17.32 -26.96 18.95
CA GLU A 72 -18.64 -26.34 18.77
C GLU A 72 -18.85 -25.07 19.60
N GLU A 73 -18.25 -24.99 20.78
CA GLU A 73 -18.31 -23.80 21.63
C GLU A 73 -17.33 -22.73 21.12
N LYS A 74 -16.10 -23.14 20.79
CA LYS A 74 -15.06 -22.24 20.31
C LYS A 74 -15.40 -21.56 18.99
N ILE A 75 -15.92 -22.30 18.00
CA ILE A 75 -16.30 -21.69 16.71
C ILE A 75 -17.42 -20.67 16.85
N LYS A 76 -18.34 -20.87 17.82
CA LYS A 76 -19.38 -19.88 18.13
C LYS A 76 -18.76 -18.63 18.74
N THR A 77 -17.84 -18.79 19.69
CA THR A 77 -17.11 -17.65 20.27
C THR A 77 -16.30 -16.90 19.22
N PHE A 78 -15.64 -17.61 18.29
CA PHE A 78 -14.88 -16.97 17.21
C PHE A 78 -15.78 -16.19 16.26
N PHE A 79 -16.99 -16.67 15.98
CA PHE A 79 -17.90 -16.05 15.02
C PHE A 79 -18.82 -14.97 15.61
N GLU A 80 -19.02 -14.98 16.93
CA GLU A 80 -19.70 -13.87 17.61
C GLU A 80 -18.91 -12.57 17.39
N GLU A 81 -19.55 -11.47 17.02
CA GLU A 81 -18.86 -10.20 16.75
C GLU A 81 -18.25 -9.62 18.04
N HIS A 82 -16.94 -9.40 18.05
CA HIS A 82 -16.19 -8.98 19.24
C HIS A 82 -15.03 -8.04 18.94
N ILE A 83 -14.42 -7.51 20.01
CA ILE A 83 -13.13 -6.81 20.01
C ILE A 83 -12.14 -7.51 20.97
N HIS A 84 -10.88 -7.12 20.87
CA HIS A 84 -9.81 -7.44 21.82
C HIS A 84 -9.09 -6.17 22.29
N ASP A 85 -8.42 -6.28 23.43
CA ASP A 85 -7.58 -5.22 24.03
C ASP A 85 -6.19 -5.13 23.40
N ASP A 86 -5.84 -6.11 22.58
CA ASP A 86 -4.57 -6.24 21.88
C ASP A 86 -4.82 -6.53 20.39
N GLU A 87 -3.73 -6.57 19.60
CA GLU A 87 -3.80 -7.01 18.21
C GLU A 87 -4.16 -8.51 18.13
N GLU A 88 -5.07 -8.86 17.21
CA GLU A 88 -5.32 -10.25 16.83
C GLU A 88 -4.46 -10.60 15.62
N ILE A 89 -3.36 -11.33 15.87
CA ILE A 89 -2.36 -11.68 14.85
C ILE A 89 -2.46 -13.15 14.49
N ARG A 90 -2.58 -13.46 13.20
CA ARG A 90 -2.73 -14.83 12.68
C ARG A 90 -1.90 -15.01 11.43
N TYR A 91 -1.01 -16.00 11.45
CA TYR A 91 -0.27 -16.46 10.28
C TYR A 91 -0.76 -17.86 9.87
N CYS A 92 -1.43 -17.95 8.73
CA CYS A 92 -2.05 -19.17 8.21
C CYS A 92 -0.97 -20.12 7.66
N LEU A 93 -0.73 -21.20 8.38
CA LEU A 93 0.25 -22.23 8.02
C LEU A 93 -0.35 -23.30 7.10
N ASP A 94 -1.66 -23.52 7.16
CA ASP A 94 -2.40 -24.49 6.35
C ASP A 94 -3.91 -24.21 6.41
N GLY A 95 -4.67 -24.75 5.45
CA GLY A 95 -6.12 -24.54 5.37
C GLY A 95 -6.52 -23.09 5.11
N THR A 96 -7.76 -22.74 5.42
CA THR A 96 -8.38 -21.46 5.03
C THR A 96 -9.53 -21.04 5.95
N GLY A 97 -9.90 -19.76 5.88
CA GLY A 97 -11.04 -19.22 6.60
C GLY A 97 -11.37 -17.79 6.20
N TYR A 98 -12.28 -17.18 6.95
CA TYR A 98 -12.71 -15.81 6.76
C TYR A 98 -12.57 -15.01 8.07
N PHE A 99 -11.94 -13.85 7.97
CA PHE A 99 -12.10 -12.78 8.96
C PHE A 99 -13.11 -11.78 8.41
N ASP A 100 -14.20 -11.56 9.13
CA ASP A 100 -15.11 -10.47 8.83
C ASP A 100 -14.79 -9.29 9.75
N ILE A 101 -14.73 -8.08 9.20
CA ILE A 101 -14.50 -6.83 9.95
C ILE A 101 -15.54 -5.78 9.60
N ARG A 102 -15.74 -4.79 10.48
CA ARG A 102 -16.57 -3.61 10.20
C ARG A 102 -15.78 -2.52 9.49
N ASP A 103 -16.33 -1.96 8.42
CA ASP A 103 -15.87 -0.70 7.83
C ASP A 103 -16.35 0.52 8.63
N LEU A 104 -15.96 1.73 8.21
CA LEU A 104 -16.33 2.98 8.90
C LEU A 104 -17.82 3.33 8.81
N SER A 105 -18.54 2.69 7.89
CA SER A 105 -20.00 2.79 7.75
C SER A 105 -20.72 1.61 8.44
N ASP A 106 -19.99 0.86 9.28
CA ASP A 106 -20.47 -0.31 10.01
C ASP A 106 -20.96 -1.45 9.09
N ARG A 107 -20.45 -1.54 7.86
CA ARG A 107 -20.73 -2.64 6.92
C ARG A 107 -19.70 -3.75 7.10
N TRP A 108 -20.09 -4.99 6.86
CA TRP A 108 -19.17 -6.13 6.87
C TRP A 108 -18.28 -6.15 5.63
N ILE A 109 -16.98 -6.33 5.86
CA ILE A 109 -15.99 -6.72 4.86
C ILE A 109 -15.53 -8.14 5.21
N ARG A 110 -15.55 -9.05 4.23
CA ARG A 110 -15.06 -10.42 4.37
C ARG A 110 -13.67 -10.55 3.77
N ILE A 111 -12.71 -10.99 4.57
CA ILE A 111 -11.32 -11.22 4.20
C ILE A 111 -11.10 -12.73 4.14
N ALA A 112 -10.91 -13.27 2.94
CA ALA A 112 -10.47 -14.65 2.76
C ALA A 112 -8.99 -14.76 3.10
N VAL A 113 -8.64 -15.76 3.91
CA VAL A 113 -7.24 -16.08 4.24
C VAL A 113 -6.92 -17.52 3.88
N GLU A 114 -5.71 -17.74 3.37
CA GLU A 114 -5.17 -19.04 3.03
C GLU A 114 -3.72 -19.23 3.44
N LYS A 115 -3.19 -20.43 3.20
CA LYS A 115 -1.81 -20.78 3.54
C LYS A 115 -0.83 -19.75 2.97
N GLY A 116 0.02 -19.20 3.85
CA GLY A 116 0.97 -18.13 3.52
C GLY A 116 0.52 -16.74 3.98
N ASP A 117 -0.78 -16.55 4.26
CA ASP A 117 -1.31 -15.26 4.67
C ASP A 117 -1.09 -14.98 6.16
N MET A 118 -0.51 -13.82 6.45
CA MET A 118 -0.42 -13.26 7.80
C MET A 118 -1.26 -11.99 7.89
N ILE A 119 -2.21 -11.98 8.83
CA ILE A 119 -3.11 -10.85 9.09
C ILE A 119 -2.98 -10.37 10.53
N VAL A 120 -3.09 -9.05 10.70
CA VAL A 120 -3.15 -8.36 12.00
C VAL A 120 -4.41 -7.52 12.02
N LEU A 121 -5.32 -7.84 12.95
CA LEU A 121 -6.46 -6.99 13.27
C LEU A 121 -6.07 -6.08 14.44
N PRO A 122 -6.23 -4.75 14.32
CA PRO A 122 -5.83 -3.83 15.37
C PRO A 122 -6.71 -3.96 16.62
N GLU A 123 -6.16 -3.61 17.78
CA GLU A 123 -6.90 -3.42 19.03
C GLU A 123 -8.19 -2.62 18.79
N GLY A 124 -9.31 -3.09 19.35
CA GLY A 124 -10.60 -2.37 19.32
C GLY A 124 -11.40 -2.42 18.02
N ILE A 125 -10.94 -3.10 16.96
CA ILE A 125 -11.75 -3.32 15.75
C ILE A 125 -12.82 -4.39 16.01
N TYR A 126 -14.05 -4.14 15.56
CA TYR A 126 -15.06 -5.17 15.52
C TYR A 126 -14.76 -6.18 14.42
N HIS A 127 -14.66 -7.44 14.82
CA HIS A 127 -14.39 -8.53 13.92
C HIS A 127 -15.02 -9.84 14.39
N ARG A 128 -14.95 -10.85 13.52
CA ARG A 128 -15.27 -12.24 13.80
C ARG A 128 -14.51 -13.15 12.85
N PHE A 129 -14.39 -14.42 13.21
CA PHE A 129 -13.76 -15.45 12.40
C PHE A 129 -14.69 -16.63 12.15
N THR A 130 -14.67 -17.17 10.93
CA THR A 130 -15.28 -18.47 10.60
C THR A 130 -14.36 -19.28 9.70
N LEU A 131 -14.42 -20.60 9.82
CA LEU A 131 -13.93 -21.50 8.79
C LEU A 131 -14.73 -21.29 7.50
N ASP A 132 -14.15 -21.63 6.36
CA ASP A 132 -14.90 -21.82 5.13
C ASP A 132 -15.45 -23.27 5.07
N THR A 133 -16.06 -23.66 3.94
CA THR A 133 -16.66 -24.99 3.77
C THR A 133 -15.66 -26.16 3.82
N ARG A 134 -14.35 -25.91 3.91
CA ARG A 134 -13.31 -26.94 4.11
C ARG A 134 -13.12 -27.32 5.57
N ASP A 135 -13.70 -26.56 6.52
CA ASP A 135 -13.69 -26.86 7.96
C ASP A 135 -12.30 -27.09 8.57
N TYR A 136 -11.27 -26.43 8.03
CA TYR A 136 -9.90 -26.62 8.48
C TYR A 136 -9.04 -25.37 8.27
N ILE A 137 -8.39 -24.92 9.35
CA ILE A 137 -7.27 -23.98 9.30
C ILE A 137 -6.23 -24.35 10.38
N LYS A 138 -4.97 -24.20 10.04
CA LYS A 138 -3.85 -24.23 10.99
C LYS A 138 -3.19 -22.86 10.97
N ALA A 139 -3.18 -22.17 12.10
CA ALA A 139 -2.62 -20.84 12.22
C ALA A 139 -1.60 -20.78 13.34
N MET A 140 -0.50 -20.08 13.09
CA MET A 140 0.33 -19.54 14.15
C MET A 140 -0.36 -18.30 14.72
N ARG A 141 -0.47 -18.23 16.04
CA ARG A 141 -0.92 -17.03 16.74
C ARG A 141 0.31 -16.34 17.29
N LEU A 142 0.41 -15.03 17.08
CA LEU A 142 1.48 -14.22 17.62
C LEU A 142 0.92 -13.20 18.60
N PHE A 143 1.74 -12.74 19.54
CA PHE A 143 1.33 -11.75 20.55
C PHE A 143 2.50 -10.89 21.01
N GLN A 144 2.19 -9.67 21.45
CA GLN A 144 3.13 -8.83 22.20
C GLN A 144 3.00 -9.14 23.70
N GLY A 145 3.98 -9.83 24.28
CA GLY A 145 3.93 -10.25 25.67
C GLY A 145 3.06 -11.48 25.90
N GLU A 146 2.59 -11.63 27.14
CA GLU A 146 1.73 -12.75 27.53
C GLU A 146 0.34 -12.61 26.90
N PRO A 147 -0.19 -13.64 26.24
CA PRO A 147 -1.41 -13.50 25.47
C PRO A 147 -2.67 -13.39 26.34
N VAL A 148 -3.53 -12.43 26.00
CA VAL A 148 -4.88 -12.31 26.53
C VAL A 148 -5.89 -12.56 25.41
N TRP A 149 -6.55 -13.70 25.46
CA TRP A 149 -7.49 -14.14 24.41
C TRP A 149 -8.95 -13.73 24.66
N THR A 150 -9.21 -12.91 25.67
CA THR A 150 -10.58 -12.59 26.10
C THR A 150 -11.29 -11.77 25.02
N PRO A 151 -12.38 -12.27 24.42
CA PRO A 151 -13.19 -11.47 23.51
C PRO A 151 -14.17 -10.60 24.31
N PHE A 152 -14.42 -9.39 23.83
CA PHE A 152 -15.49 -8.53 24.32
C PHE A 152 -16.55 -8.39 23.22
N ASN A 153 -17.63 -9.14 23.36
CA ASN A 153 -18.70 -9.17 22.36
C ASN A 153 -19.37 -7.79 22.24
N ARG A 154 -19.73 -7.40 21.02
CA ARG A 154 -20.44 -6.15 20.74
C ARG A 154 -21.77 -6.09 21.52
N PRO A 155 -22.20 -4.94 22.08
CA PRO A 155 -21.63 -3.59 22.01
C PRO A 155 -20.51 -3.32 23.02
N GLN A 156 -19.54 -2.48 22.63
CA GLN A 156 -18.33 -2.12 23.40
C GLN A 156 -17.88 -0.67 23.11
N GLU A 157 -18.79 0.24 22.74
CA GLU A 157 -18.41 1.61 22.34
C GLU A 157 -17.78 2.43 23.49
N GLU A 158 -18.04 2.04 24.74
CA GLU A 158 -17.43 2.64 25.94
C GLU A 158 -16.11 1.97 26.34
N HIS A 159 -15.71 0.88 25.67
CA HIS A 159 -14.49 0.15 25.99
C HIS A 159 -13.25 0.99 25.62
N PRO A 160 -12.22 1.10 26.47
CA PRO A 160 -11.02 1.90 26.18
C PRO A 160 -10.37 1.57 24.84
N SER A 161 -10.22 0.29 24.51
CA SER A 161 -9.66 -0.18 23.25
C SER A 161 -10.51 0.19 22.04
N ARG A 162 -11.85 0.15 22.17
CA ARG A 162 -12.76 0.60 21.12
C ARG A 162 -12.68 2.12 20.94
N ALA A 163 -12.65 2.89 22.03
CA ALA A 163 -12.49 4.33 21.97
C ALA A 163 -11.15 4.72 21.32
N LYS A 164 -10.07 4.01 21.63
CA LYS A 164 -8.76 4.17 20.99
C LYS A 164 -8.82 3.83 19.50
N TYR A 165 -9.46 2.72 19.12
CA TYR A 165 -9.69 2.38 17.72
C TYR A 165 -10.47 3.46 16.99
N VAL A 166 -11.54 4.03 17.58
CA VAL A 166 -12.36 5.06 16.94
C VAL A 166 -11.65 6.42 16.87
N ASP A 167 -10.89 6.82 17.89
CA ASP A 167 -10.03 8.01 17.84
C ASP A 167 -8.98 7.87 16.74
N GLN A 168 -8.49 6.66 16.56
CA GLN A 168 -7.48 6.36 15.56
C GLN A 168 -8.09 6.13 14.17
N PHE A 169 -9.18 5.43 13.96
CA PHE A 169 -9.62 5.02 12.62
C PHE A 169 -11.03 5.48 12.27
N GLY A 170 -11.78 6.06 13.20
CA GLY A 170 -13.19 6.42 13.03
C GLY A 170 -13.44 7.62 12.11
N ALA A 171 -14.71 7.80 11.72
CA ALA A 171 -15.13 8.95 10.90
C ALA A 171 -14.94 10.27 11.66
N GLY A 172 -13.79 10.94 11.43
CA GLY A 172 -13.38 12.18 12.09
C GLY A 172 -12.22 12.03 13.08
N GLY A 173 -11.85 10.80 13.43
CA GLY A 173 -10.62 10.44 14.13
C GLY A 173 -9.68 9.77 13.13
N GLY A 174 -8.81 10.56 12.51
CA GLY A 174 -7.85 10.04 11.54
C GLY A 174 -6.75 9.21 12.22
N PRO A 175 -6.16 8.22 11.53
CA PRO A 175 -5.10 7.35 12.06
C PRO A 175 -3.97 8.10 12.73
N LYS A 176 -3.98 8.11 14.07
CA LYS A 176 -2.77 8.26 14.89
C LYS A 176 -2.04 6.92 15.04
N ARG A 177 -1.71 6.28 13.92
CA ARG A 177 -0.53 5.41 13.79
C ARG A 177 0.20 5.88 12.55
N ALA A 178 1.52 5.74 12.56
CA ALA A 178 2.40 5.92 11.42
C ALA A 178 2.07 4.91 10.31
N LYS A 179 0.93 5.10 9.66
CA LYS A 179 0.81 5.01 8.21
C LYS A 179 0.91 6.45 7.80
N THR A 180 2.05 6.82 7.29
CA THR A 180 2.11 7.99 6.45
C THR A 180 1.18 7.72 5.27
N GLU A 181 -0.05 8.23 5.41
CA GLU A 181 -1.02 8.42 4.35
C GLU A 181 -0.30 8.86 3.09
N CYS A 182 -0.05 7.96 2.15
CA CYS A 182 0.40 8.39 0.85
C CYS A 182 -0.81 8.94 0.08
N THR A 183 -1.14 10.19 0.40
CA THR A 183 -2.27 10.98 -0.14
C THR A 183 -1.87 11.73 -1.39
N ILE A 184 -0.83 11.27 -2.10
CA ILE A 184 -0.39 11.90 -3.36
C ILE A 184 -1.58 11.94 -4.29
N GLU A 185 -2.09 13.15 -4.49
CA GLU A 185 -3.25 13.36 -5.32
C GLU A 185 -2.85 13.13 -6.78
N ALA A 186 -3.58 12.27 -7.48
CA ALA A 186 -3.36 11.99 -8.88
C ALA A 186 -4.64 12.15 -9.69
N TRP A 187 -4.52 12.64 -10.93
CA TRP A 187 -5.65 12.82 -11.83
C TRP A 187 -5.25 12.65 -13.29
N TYR A 188 -6.22 12.29 -14.12
CA TYR A 188 -6.05 12.31 -15.56
C TYR A 188 -6.02 13.75 -16.06
N MET A 189 -5.01 14.05 -16.88
CA MET A 189 -4.86 15.38 -17.45
C MET A 189 -5.89 15.63 -18.55
N ASP A 190 -6.27 16.90 -18.75
CA ASP A 190 -7.02 17.34 -19.91
C ASP A 190 -6.20 17.07 -21.19
N PRO A 191 -6.68 16.23 -22.13
CA PRO A 191 -5.97 15.96 -23.37
C PRO A 191 -5.94 17.18 -24.31
N ASN A 192 -6.79 18.19 -24.10
CA ASN A 192 -6.90 19.38 -24.93
C ASN A 192 -6.79 20.65 -24.07
N PRO A 193 -5.62 20.90 -23.46
CA PRO A 193 -5.44 22.09 -22.63
C PRO A 193 -5.64 23.36 -23.44
N ALA A 194 -6.10 24.43 -22.80
CA ALA A 194 -6.33 25.71 -23.45
C ALA A 194 -5.05 26.24 -24.11
N GLU A 195 -5.18 26.87 -25.29
CA GLU A 195 -4.03 27.43 -25.99
C GLU A 195 -3.27 28.42 -25.11
N GLY A 196 -1.95 28.22 -24.98
CA GLY A 196 -1.10 29.05 -24.12
C GLY A 196 -1.11 28.70 -22.64
N SER A 197 -1.77 27.60 -22.23
CA SER A 197 -1.71 27.09 -20.86
C SER A 197 -0.28 26.77 -20.42
N ASP A 198 0.03 27.02 -19.16
CA ASP A 198 1.36 26.76 -18.60
C ASP A 198 1.46 25.30 -18.15
N GLN A 199 2.56 24.60 -18.47
CA GLN A 199 2.77 23.21 -18.02
C GLN A 199 2.67 23.02 -16.50
N ARG A 200 2.89 24.10 -15.74
CA ARG A 200 2.83 24.16 -14.27
C ARG A 200 1.41 24.34 -13.71
N ASP A 201 0.41 24.54 -14.57
CA ASP A 201 -1.02 24.55 -14.16
C ASP A 201 -1.49 23.13 -13.81
N GLU A 202 -2.64 22.94 -13.16
CA GLU A 202 -3.08 21.60 -12.75
C GLU A 202 -3.53 20.71 -13.92
N HIS A 203 -4.04 21.30 -15.02
CA HIS A 203 -4.55 20.57 -16.20
C HIS A 203 -5.58 19.47 -15.89
N ARG A 204 -6.49 19.71 -14.94
CA ARG A 204 -7.58 18.76 -14.65
C ARG A 204 -8.61 18.74 -15.77
N GLN A 205 -9.17 17.56 -16.02
CA GLN A 205 -10.37 17.42 -16.85
C GLN A 205 -11.57 18.14 -16.21
N VAL A 206 -12.53 18.53 -17.05
CA VAL A 206 -13.82 19.08 -16.60
C VAL A 206 -14.95 18.21 -17.18
N PRO A 207 -15.61 17.36 -16.37
CA PRO A 207 -15.42 17.16 -14.92
C PRO A 207 -14.09 16.47 -14.58
N ASN A 208 -13.60 16.68 -13.35
CA ASN A 208 -12.34 16.08 -12.88
C ASN A 208 -12.43 14.55 -12.92
N ARG A 209 -11.35 13.92 -13.38
CA ARG A 209 -11.19 12.46 -13.36
C ARG A 209 -9.98 12.12 -12.48
N PRO A 210 -10.19 11.84 -11.18
CA PRO A 210 -9.10 11.40 -10.31
C PRO A 210 -8.55 10.04 -10.77
N CYS A 211 -7.28 9.79 -10.47
CA CYS A 211 -6.64 8.50 -10.66
C CYS A 211 -6.57 7.81 -9.28
N PRO A 212 -7.32 6.72 -9.05
CA PRO A 212 -7.28 5.98 -7.79
C PRO A 212 -5.90 5.36 -7.54
N PRO A 213 -5.50 5.14 -6.27
CA PRO A 213 -4.21 4.57 -5.97
C PRO A 213 -3.91 3.24 -6.68
N ALA A 214 -4.92 2.36 -6.80
CA ALA A 214 -4.81 1.07 -7.48
C ALA A 214 -4.44 1.18 -8.97
N GLU A 215 -4.83 2.27 -9.65
CA GLU A 215 -4.44 2.48 -11.04
C GLU A 215 -2.94 2.81 -11.16
N LEU A 216 -2.37 3.53 -10.19
CA LEU A 216 -0.93 3.78 -10.12
C LEU A 216 -0.15 2.52 -9.72
N ASP A 217 -0.70 1.67 -8.85
CA ASP A 217 -0.09 0.38 -8.50
C ASP A 217 -0.02 -0.56 -9.70
N ALA A 218 -1.06 -0.55 -10.56
CA ALA A 218 -1.05 -1.30 -11.82
C ALA A 218 0.04 -0.83 -12.81
N LEU A 219 0.54 0.40 -12.64
CA LEU A 219 1.67 0.96 -13.39
C LEU A 219 3.03 0.75 -12.67
N GLY A 220 3.04 0.11 -11.50
CA GLY A 220 4.24 -0.08 -10.69
C GLY A 220 4.75 1.18 -9.99
N VAL A 221 3.94 2.25 -9.91
CA VAL A 221 4.32 3.51 -9.26
C VAL A 221 4.15 3.37 -7.74
N LEU A 222 5.26 3.20 -7.03
CA LEU A 222 5.25 3.07 -5.57
C LEU A 222 5.33 4.44 -4.90
N ARG A 223 4.66 4.57 -3.76
CA ARG A 223 4.51 5.86 -3.11
C ARG A 223 4.44 5.71 -1.58
N TRP A 224 5.02 6.67 -0.87
CA TRP A 224 4.96 6.82 0.58
C TRP A 224 4.75 8.30 0.92
N HIS A 225 4.20 8.57 2.09
CA HIS A 225 4.43 9.85 2.75
C HIS A 225 5.46 9.58 3.87
N LEU A 226 6.23 10.56 4.33
CA LEU A 226 7.28 10.40 5.34
C LEU A 226 7.45 11.74 6.08
N ASP A 227 8.08 11.70 7.26
CA ASP A 227 8.42 12.94 7.97
C ASP A 227 9.68 13.57 7.36
N ALA A 228 9.45 14.51 6.43
CA ALA A 228 10.52 15.22 5.74
C ALA A 228 11.42 16.04 6.69
N ASP A 229 10.93 16.47 7.86
CA ASP A 229 11.74 17.26 8.79
C ASP A 229 12.74 16.40 9.56
N SER A 230 12.45 15.11 9.75
CA SER A 230 13.33 14.16 10.45
C SER A 230 14.00 13.13 9.53
N HIS A 231 14.03 13.40 8.21
CA HIS A 231 14.52 12.47 7.17
C HIS A 231 15.90 11.85 7.46
N ALA A 232 16.80 12.57 8.12
CA ALA A 232 18.15 12.07 8.43
C ALA A 232 18.17 10.91 9.45
N THR A 233 17.15 10.82 10.28
CA THR A 233 17.02 9.81 11.34
C THR A 233 15.76 8.95 11.22
N ASP A 234 14.96 9.18 10.19
CA ASP A 234 13.68 8.51 9.97
C ASP A 234 13.89 6.98 9.81
N PRO A 235 13.38 6.16 10.74
CA PRO A 235 13.50 4.71 10.66
C PRO A 235 12.74 4.13 9.46
N GLU A 236 11.67 4.77 9.00
CA GLU A 236 10.87 4.27 7.89
C GLU A 236 11.58 4.50 6.56
N LEU A 237 12.20 5.68 6.38
CA LEU A 237 13.09 5.91 5.24
C LEU A 237 14.24 4.90 5.22
N ARG A 238 14.83 4.59 6.39
CA ARG A 238 15.88 3.57 6.49
C ARG A 238 15.39 2.20 6.04
N ARG A 239 14.22 1.76 6.53
CA ARG A 239 13.60 0.49 6.16
C ARG A 239 13.37 0.41 4.65
N ILE A 240 12.78 1.43 4.05
CA ILE A 240 12.55 1.51 2.59
C ILE A 240 13.87 1.38 1.83
N ARG A 241 14.92 2.08 2.26
CA ARG A 241 16.23 2.01 1.62
C ARG A 241 16.87 0.64 1.71
N GLU A 242 16.75 -0.02 2.86
CA GLU A 242 17.28 -1.37 3.08
C GLU A 242 16.54 -2.41 2.24
N GLU A 243 15.21 -2.38 2.24
CA GLU A 243 14.35 -3.29 1.45
C GLU A 243 14.57 -3.16 -0.06
N ARG A 244 14.82 -1.92 -0.52
CA ARG A 244 14.94 -1.59 -1.94
C ARG A 244 16.39 -1.52 -2.44
N GLY A 245 17.36 -1.62 -1.53
CA GLY A 245 18.79 -1.53 -1.87
C GLY A 245 19.28 -0.13 -2.24
N TYR A 246 18.60 0.94 -1.78
CA TYR A 246 18.97 2.33 -2.07
C TYR A 246 20.21 2.77 -1.29
N SER A 247 21.38 2.48 -1.86
CA SER A 247 22.69 2.73 -1.27
C SER A 247 23.27 4.12 -1.57
N TYR A 248 22.72 4.84 -2.55
CA TYR A 248 23.10 6.22 -2.87
C TYR A 248 22.00 7.21 -2.48
N GLU A 249 22.41 8.39 -2.03
CA GLU A 249 21.52 9.54 -1.84
C GLU A 249 22.22 10.87 -2.17
N ASP A 250 21.46 11.83 -2.67
CA ASP A 250 21.82 13.25 -2.63
C ASP A 250 20.58 14.15 -2.51
N ILE A 251 20.78 15.46 -2.34
CA ILE A 251 19.69 16.44 -2.23
C ILE A 251 19.84 17.48 -3.33
N ILE A 252 18.77 17.72 -4.06
CA ILE A 252 18.68 18.76 -5.11
C ILE A 252 17.58 19.76 -4.78
N ALA A 253 17.86 21.05 -4.98
CA ALA A 253 16.86 22.12 -4.91
C ALA A 253 16.64 22.71 -6.31
N VAL A 254 15.42 22.57 -6.81
CA VAL A 254 15.02 23.01 -8.15
C VAL A 254 14.18 24.27 -8.05
N SER A 255 14.79 25.38 -8.47
CA SER A 255 14.16 26.67 -8.67
C SER A 255 15.02 27.51 -9.61
N PRO A 256 14.50 28.61 -10.18
CA PRO A 256 15.31 29.54 -10.97
C PRO A 256 16.56 30.06 -10.22
N ALA A 257 16.49 30.14 -8.89
CA ALA A 257 17.57 30.67 -8.05
C ALA A 257 18.61 29.62 -7.63
N THR A 258 18.22 28.34 -7.51
CA THR A 258 19.05 27.31 -6.88
C THR A 258 19.64 26.30 -7.86
N LEU A 259 19.05 26.12 -9.04
CA LEU A 259 19.47 25.09 -9.99
C LEU A 259 20.41 25.67 -11.08
N PRO A 260 21.67 25.21 -11.17
CA PRO A 260 22.56 25.59 -12.27
C PRO A 260 21.99 25.13 -13.62
N ASN A 261 22.10 25.98 -14.65
CA ASN A 261 21.51 25.75 -15.98
C ASN A 261 20.00 25.46 -15.92
N TYR A 262 19.29 26.15 -15.02
CA TYR A 262 17.86 25.96 -14.77
C TYR A 262 17.05 25.80 -16.06
N GLU A 263 17.06 26.79 -16.94
CA GLU A 263 16.24 26.82 -18.18
C GLU A 263 16.43 25.60 -19.09
N GLU A 264 17.65 25.04 -19.15
CA GLU A 264 17.94 23.83 -19.93
C GLU A 264 17.46 22.58 -19.19
N LYS A 265 17.70 22.51 -17.88
CA LYS A 265 17.32 21.36 -17.05
C LYS A 265 15.81 21.19 -16.93
N ILE A 266 15.02 22.26 -16.72
CA ILE A 266 13.55 22.11 -16.64
C ILE A 266 12.99 21.59 -17.97
N LYS A 267 13.52 22.05 -19.11
CA LYS A 267 13.10 21.54 -20.42
C LYS A 267 13.38 20.04 -20.54
N SER A 268 14.57 19.61 -20.16
CA SER A 268 14.94 18.18 -20.16
C SER A 268 14.09 17.36 -19.19
N PHE A 269 13.74 17.89 -18.01
CA PHE A 269 12.88 17.19 -17.06
C PHE A 269 11.44 17.03 -17.57
N TYR A 270 10.95 18.00 -18.34
CA TYR A 270 9.57 17.99 -18.84
C TYR A 270 9.40 17.29 -20.20
N GLU A 271 10.48 17.08 -20.94
CA GLU A 271 10.46 16.22 -22.12
C GLU A 271 10.12 14.78 -21.70
N GLU A 272 9.19 14.12 -22.39
CA GLU A 272 8.77 12.76 -22.04
C GLU A 272 9.91 11.76 -22.26
N HIS A 273 10.28 11.02 -21.22
CA HIS A 273 11.42 10.11 -21.23
C HIS A 273 11.22 8.86 -20.36
N ILE A 274 12.16 7.93 -20.48
CA ILE A 274 12.34 6.80 -19.56
C ILE A 274 13.74 6.85 -18.92
N HIS A 275 13.92 6.05 -17.87
CA HIS A 275 15.21 5.67 -17.33
C HIS A 275 15.38 4.14 -17.36
N GLU A 276 16.64 3.70 -17.38
CA GLU A 276 17.02 2.28 -17.32
C GLU A 276 17.10 1.74 -15.88
N ASP A 277 16.85 2.60 -14.90
CA ASP A 277 16.75 2.32 -13.48
C ASP A 277 15.49 2.99 -12.92
N GLU A 278 15.18 2.74 -11.65
CA GLU A 278 14.10 3.43 -10.95
C GLU A 278 14.40 4.93 -10.76
N GLU A 279 13.39 5.77 -10.96
CA GLU A 279 13.44 7.18 -10.60
C GLU A 279 12.80 7.36 -9.21
N VAL A 280 13.65 7.52 -8.20
CA VAL A 280 13.23 7.69 -6.80
C VAL A 280 13.38 9.14 -6.35
N ARG A 281 12.31 9.72 -5.81
CA ARG A 281 12.26 11.12 -5.36
C ARG A 281 11.51 11.23 -4.05
N TYR A 282 12.16 11.78 -3.03
CA TYR A 282 11.55 12.10 -1.75
C TYR A 282 11.54 13.62 -1.53
N CYS A 283 10.36 14.24 -1.54
CA CYS A 283 10.18 15.68 -1.46
C CYS A 283 10.34 16.19 -0.02
N LEU A 284 11.41 16.96 0.21
CA LEU A 284 11.74 17.52 1.52
C LEU A 284 11.12 18.90 1.75
N GLU A 285 10.99 19.70 0.69
CA GLU A 285 10.37 21.04 0.71
C GLU A 285 9.73 21.36 -0.66
N GLY A 286 8.74 22.24 -0.68
CA GLY A 286 8.09 22.66 -1.93
C GLY A 286 7.19 21.60 -2.56
N SER A 287 7.01 21.67 -3.88
CA SER A 287 6.11 20.81 -4.63
C SER A 287 6.35 20.82 -6.14
N GLY A 288 5.80 19.81 -6.83
CA GLY A 288 5.83 19.69 -8.28
C GLY A 288 4.94 18.55 -8.79
N TYR A 289 4.93 18.38 -10.10
CA TYR A 289 4.16 17.35 -10.78
C TYR A 289 5.07 16.32 -11.45
N PHE A 290 4.77 15.05 -11.21
CA PHE A 290 5.25 13.95 -12.04
C PHE A 290 4.09 13.48 -12.90
N ASP A 291 4.25 13.53 -14.22
CA ASP A 291 3.27 12.97 -15.14
C ASP A 291 3.76 11.59 -15.59
N VAL A 292 2.87 10.60 -15.61
CA VAL A 292 3.15 9.23 -16.08
C VAL A 292 2.12 8.80 -17.12
N ARG A 293 2.51 7.91 -18.04
CA ARG A 293 1.58 7.28 -18.98
C ARG A 293 0.86 6.10 -18.34
N ASP A 294 -0.46 6.05 -18.51
CA ASP A 294 -1.23 4.84 -18.22
C ASP A 294 -1.09 3.78 -19.33
N LEU A 295 -1.74 2.63 -19.17
CA LEU A 295 -1.70 1.53 -20.14
C LEU A 295 -2.40 1.85 -21.48
N SER A 296 -3.18 2.92 -21.54
CA SER A 296 -3.82 3.45 -22.76
C SER A 296 -3.08 4.68 -23.30
N ASP A 297 -1.85 4.91 -22.86
CA ASP A 297 -0.99 6.03 -23.25
C ASP A 297 -1.60 7.41 -22.94
N ARG A 298 -2.40 7.52 -21.89
CA ARG A 298 -2.97 8.79 -21.38
C ARG A 298 -2.11 9.32 -20.23
N TRP A 299 -2.04 10.64 -20.10
CA TRP A 299 -1.32 11.28 -19.00
C TRP A 299 -2.11 11.24 -17.68
N ILE A 300 -1.46 10.73 -16.64
CA ILE A 300 -1.85 10.90 -15.24
C ILE A 300 -0.83 11.86 -14.60
N ARG A 301 -1.30 12.90 -13.92
CA ARG A 301 -0.49 13.86 -13.16
C ARG A 301 -0.56 13.51 -11.68
N LEU A 302 0.61 13.36 -11.04
CA LEU A 302 0.77 13.17 -9.60
C LEU A 302 1.30 14.45 -8.96
N ALA A 303 0.59 14.98 -7.96
CA ALA A 303 1.00 16.17 -7.20
C ALA A 303 1.85 15.79 -5.99
N VAL A 304 3.18 15.93 -6.13
CA VAL A 304 4.15 15.62 -5.09
C VAL A 304 4.43 16.87 -4.26
N ARG A 305 4.31 16.76 -2.94
CA ARG A 305 4.54 17.83 -1.96
C ARG A 305 5.47 17.34 -0.84
N LYS A 306 5.86 18.25 0.06
CA LYS A 306 6.68 17.91 1.23
C LYS A 306 6.14 16.65 1.96
N GLY A 307 7.04 15.70 2.22
CA GLY A 307 6.74 14.42 2.84
C GLY A 307 6.50 13.30 1.82
N ASP A 308 6.18 13.62 0.57
CA ASP A 308 5.88 12.59 -0.42
C ASP A 308 7.15 11.98 -1.02
N MET A 309 7.22 10.65 -0.99
CA MET A 309 8.23 9.86 -1.68
C MET A 309 7.57 9.04 -2.79
N ILE A 310 8.09 9.16 -4.01
CA ILE A 310 7.64 8.37 -5.17
C ILE A 310 8.79 7.54 -5.73
N VAL A 311 8.43 6.40 -6.29
CA VAL A 311 9.31 5.58 -7.14
C VAL A 311 8.59 5.33 -8.46
N LEU A 312 9.18 5.83 -9.53
CA LEU A 312 8.77 5.50 -10.89
C LEU A 312 9.59 4.29 -11.34
N PRO A 313 8.96 3.19 -11.79
CA PRO A 313 9.69 1.98 -12.16
C PRO A 313 10.52 2.19 -13.42
N GLU A 314 11.61 1.43 -13.54
CA GLU A 314 12.41 1.31 -14.76
C GLU A 314 11.52 1.18 -16.01
N GLY A 315 11.79 1.94 -17.06
CA GLY A 315 11.10 1.84 -18.35
C GLY A 315 9.72 2.50 -18.46
N ILE A 316 9.19 3.13 -17.40
CA ILE A 316 7.94 3.91 -17.49
C ILE A 316 8.17 5.26 -18.19
N TYR A 317 7.29 5.62 -19.13
CA TYR A 317 7.27 6.97 -19.68
C TYR A 317 6.75 7.95 -18.66
N HIS A 318 7.56 8.97 -18.38
CA HIS A 318 7.21 10.01 -17.43
C HIS A 318 7.88 11.35 -17.79
N ARG A 319 7.52 12.38 -17.03
CA ARG A 319 8.16 13.70 -17.05
C ARG A 319 7.90 14.42 -15.73
N PHE A 320 8.72 15.42 -15.45
CA PHE A 320 8.59 16.27 -14.27
C PHE A 320 8.44 17.75 -14.65
N THR A 321 7.58 18.46 -13.92
CA THR A 321 7.53 19.93 -13.93
C THR A 321 7.34 20.46 -12.52
N LEU A 322 7.85 21.66 -12.26
CA LEU A 322 7.40 22.42 -11.09
C LEU A 322 5.90 22.73 -11.22
N ASP A 323 5.26 23.04 -10.11
CA ASP A 323 3.95 23.70 -10.12
C ASP A 323 4.12 25.24 -10.07
N SER A 324 3.01 25.96 -9.88
CA SER A 324 3.01 27.43 -9.79
C SER A 324 3.88 28.01 -8.65
N SER A 325 4.24 27.22 -7.63
CA SER A 325 5.14 27.64 -6.56
C SER A 325 6.61 27.76 -7.01
N ASN A 326 6.96 27.13 -8.12
CA ASN A 326 8.30 27.18 -8.73
C ASN A 326 9.47 26.74 -7.83
N TYR A 327 9.19 25.87 -6.86
CA TYR A 327 10.20 25.38 -5.95
C TYR A 327 9.92 23.96 -5.49
N ILE A 328 10.92 23.09 -5.63
CA ILE A 328 10.96 21.79 -4.94
C ILE A 328 12.38 21.53 -4.44
N LYS A 329 12.51 20.92 -3.27
CA LYS A 329 13.74 20.32 -2.77
C LYS A 329 13.49 18.84 -2.55
N ALA A 330 14.23 18.01 -3.26
CA ALA A 330 14.04 16.57 -3.23
C ALA A 330 15.35 15.86 -2.87
N MET A 331 15.23 14.83 -2.04
CA MET A 331 16.23 13.78 -1.93
C MET A 331 16.06 12.83 -3.12
N ARG A 332 17.16 12.50 -3.79
CA ARG A 332 17.19 11.47 -4.82
C ARG A 332 17.87 10.25 -4.25
N LEU A 333 17.28 9.09 -4.47
CA LEU A 333 17.81 7.80 -4.01
C LEU A 333 18.11 6.92 -5.23
N PHE A 334 19.09 6.03 -5.10
CA PHE A 334 19.50 5.14 -6.19
C PHE A 334 20.09 3.83 -5.68
N VAL A 335 19.99 2.77 -6.48
CA VAL A 335 20.68 1.49 -6.24
C VAL A 335 22.09 1.57 -6.83
N GLY A 336 23.11 1.68 -5.98
CA GLY A 336 24.49 1.84 -6.42
C GLY A 336 24.80 3.24 -6.96
N GLU A 337 25.80 3.35 -7.83
CA GLU A 337 26.20 4.63 -8.43
C GLU A 337 25.15 5.11 -9.45
N PRO A 338 24.69 6.37 -9.36
CA PRO A 338 23.54 6.79 -10.15
C PRO A 338 23.87 7.08 -11.61
N VAL A 339 22.95 6.65 -12.50
CA VAL A 339 22.91 7.04 -13.91
C VAL A 339 21.65 7.86 -14.15
N TRP A 340 21.80 9.16 -14.35
CA TRP A 340 20.68 10.10 -14.52
C TRP A 340 20.26 10.32 -15.97
N THR A 341 20.76 9.52 -16.91
CA THR A 341 20.57 9.76 -18.35
C THR A 341 19.09 9.53 -18.72
N PRO A 342 18.38 10.55 -19.22
CA PRO A 342 17.04 10.35 -19.76
C PRO A 342 17.12 9.81 -21.18
N HIS A 343 16.20 8.91 -21.53
CA HIS A 343 16.00 8.45 -22.90
C HIS A 343 14.65 8.96 -23.39
N ASN A 344 14.67 10.05 -24.16
CA ASN A 344 13.46 10.70 -24.65
C ASN A 344 12.66 9.78 -25.57
N ARG A 345 11.34 9.80 -25.45
CA ARG A 345 10.42 9.01 -26.28
C ARG A 345 10.64 9.33 -27.78
N PRO A 346 10.64 8.34 -28.71
CA PRO A 346 10.31 6.92 -28.57
C PRO A 346 11.47 6.03 -28.10
N GLN A 347 11.17 4.99 -27.31
CA GLN A 347 12.12 4.02 -26.73
C GLN A 347 11.57 2.58 -26.68
N GLU A 348 10.68 2.18 -27.58
CA GLU A 348 10.07 0.82 -27.53
C GLU A 348 11.08 -0.33 -27.75
N ASP A 349 12.20 -0.05 -28.42
CA ASP A 349 13.30 -1.00 -28.61
C ASP A 349 14.28 -1.05 -27.41
N ASN A 350 14.11 -0.19 -26.40
CA ASN A 350 14.96 -0.18 -25.20
C ASN A 350 14.61 -1.37 -24.30
N ALA A 351 15.63 -2.07 -23.78
CA ALA A 351 15.45 -3.27 -22.97
C ALA A 351 14.63 -3.00 -21.68
N SER A 352 14.88 -1.88 -21.01
CA SER A 352 14.14 -1.45 -19.82
C SER A 352 12.69 -1.17 -20.13
N ARG A 353 12.40 -0.55 -21.29
CA ARG A 353 11.02 -0.35 -21.76
C ARG A 353 10.31 -1.67 -22.03
N GLN A 354 10.96 -2.60 -22.73
CA GLN A 354 10.39 -3.93 -23.00
C GLN A 354 10.10 -4.71 -21.71
N LYS A 355 11.03 -4.64 -20.74
CA LYS A 355 10.86 -5.24 -19.41
C LYS A 355 9.66 -4.64 -18.67
N TYR A 356 9.51 -3.30 -18.68
CA TYR A 356 8.35 -2.63 -18.11
C TYR A 356 7.04 -3.10 -18.75
N VAL A 357 6.98 -3.14 -20.08
CA VAL A 357 5.78 -3.58 -20.82
C VAL A 357 5.46 -5.05 -20.55
N GLN A 358 6.47 -5.92 -20.44
CA GLN A 358 6.25 -7.32 -20.09
C GLN A 358 5.63 -7.48 -18.67
N GLN A 359 6.10 -6.68 -17.72
CA GLN A 359 5.70 -6.74 -16.32
C GLN A 359 4.33 -6.08 -16.07
N PHE A 360 4.10 -4.90 -16.64
CA PHE A 360 2.93 -4.04 -16.35
C PHE A 360 2.00 -3.81 -17.55
N GLY A 361 2.42 -4.16 -18.77
CA GLY A 361 1.59 -4.03 -19.97
C GLY A 361 0.34 -4.92 -19.93
N GLY A 362 -0.78 -4.39 -20.43
CA GLY A 362 -2.04 -5.13 -20.56
C GLY A 362 -1.94 -6.32 -21.52
N GLU A 363 -2.95 -7.18 -21.57
CA GLU A 363 -2.94 -8.41 -22.40
C GLU A 363 -2.66 -8.16 -23.88
N GLU A 364 -3.09 -7.01 -24.44
CA GLU A 364 -2.82 -6.64 -25.83
C GLU A 364 -1.33 -6.34 -26.11
N SER A 365 -0.60 -5.79 -25.13
CA SER A 365 0.82 -5.44 -25.28
C SER A 365 1.76 -6.65 -25.22
N LYS A 366 1.27 -7.81 -24.76
CA LYS A 366 2.04 -9.06 -24.67
C LYS A 366 2.07 -9.83 -26.00
N CYS A 367 1.19 -9.50 -26.96
CA CYS A 367 1.08 -10.21 -28.23
C CYS A 367 2.05 -9.73 -29.33
N GLU A 368 2.70 -8.57 -29.20
CA GLU A 368 3.63 -8.06 -30.22
C GLU A 368 5.09 -8.52 -30.03
N VAL A 369 5.38 -9.23 -28.93
CA VAL A 369 6.72 -9.77 -28.63
C VAL A 369 6.71 -11.30 -28.75
N LEU A 370 6.55 -11.80 -29.98
CA LEU A 370 6.87 -13.19 -30.35
C LEU A 370 7.54 -13.26 -31.73
#